data_AF-A0A8F7UQH0-F1
#
_entry.id   AF-A0A8F7UQH0-F1
#
_cell.length_a   1.000
_cell.length_b   1.000
_cell.length_c   1.000
_cell.angle_alpha   90.00
_cell.angle_beta   90.00
_cell.angle_gamma   90.00
#
_symmetry.space_group_name_H-M   'P 1'
#
loop_
_entity.id
_entity.type
_entity.pdbx_description
1 polymer ?
#
loop_
_entity_poly.entity_id
_entity_poly.type
_entity_poly.pdbx_seq_one_letter_code
_entity_poly.pdbx_strand_id
1 'polypeptide(L)'
;MSDILSWIEVGKLSAERDDNLVNYFFDNGVLQSVINTPSSFLILGRKGAGKTALFRYLTNNPREYLKDNEVLVSLSFEDYNWRVHSLLSNEYAAESLAYKQSWKFVILVEVIKAYLKYLEENRLTIPKPLRNAKVVLEKIFDTPFPSISVLVGRKLLGLGKISLPKAGLDISDGDLNSLELNGGEVNFESASSDPDLRDKLCNNIDHLIDYFESCLRSSQPMHAKVFVCFDRIDEAWDDISVDVSRRVIAGLVTAADAITPKYNGNIRPLIFLREDIFEVLSLNDSNKLREDCGALLHWSRDTLMKMLLQRINYYGANVNKEPVHDVDDLFDRPEMRQRAKPFNYLMKRSMMRPRDMICLLTKTISSMRDDKNDPFSDNDLVGDKLEVEYIYQAEPSYSEWLKQEINDEWAVQRPEIKILMSAIQNHSSTIFTKNELVAELQKIDATYNTELINEQIRFMFDISLIGFKVGQSTIWRYKCFYPSQGFIDSDEYKIHDGLIRVLNLKEPRDKSDA
;
A
#
# COMPACT_ATOMS: atom_id res chain seq x y z
N MET A 1 -11.97 -35.61 20.92
CA MET A 1 -11.31 -34.53 20.16
C MET A 1 -12.26 -33.35 20.13
N SER A 2 -11.78 -32.13 20.34
CA SER A 2 -12.61 -30.93 20.20
C SER A 2 -12.83 -30.65 18.72
N ASP A 3 -14.06 -30.29 18.35
CA ASP A 3 -14.40 -29.76 17.04
C ASP A 3 -13.46 -28.61 16.63
N ILE A 4 -12.78 -28.71 15.49
CA ILE A 4 -11.87 -27.67 14.98
C ILE A 4 -12.57 -26.33 14.78
N LEU A 5 -13.84 -26.34 14.38
CA LEU A 5 -14.60 -25.13 14.07
C LEU A 5 -14.87 -24.27 15.32
N SER A 6 -14.77 -24.86 16.51
CA SER A 6 -14.96 -24.16 17.79
C SER A 6 -13.84 -23.18 18.13
N TRP A 7 -12.68 -23.26 17.46
CA TRP A 7 -11.53 -22.44 17.79
C TRP A 7 -10.74 -21.91 16.60
N ILE A 8 -10.83 -22.56 15.43
CA ILE A 8 -10.04 -22.13 14.28
C ILE A 8 -10.51 -20.78 13.76
N GLU A 9 -9.57 -19.84 13.72
CA GLU A 9 -9.72 -18.51 13.13
C GLU A 9 -8.40 -18.08 12.49
N VAL A 10 -8.49 -17.16 11.54
CA VAL A 10 -7.34 -16.62 10.80
C VAL A 10 -7.28 -15.08 10.85
N GLY A 11 -8.11 -14.47 11.70
CA GLY A 11 -8.23 -13.01 11.81
C GLY A 11 -9.04 -12.38 10.70
N LYS A 12 -8.93 -11.05 10.56
CA LYS A 12 -9.70 -10.28 9.58
C LYS A 12 -8.86 -9.95 8.34
N LEU A 13 -9.55 -9.69 7.23
CA LEU A 13 -8.96 -9.31 5.95
C LEU A 13 -8.34 -7.92 5.96
N SER A 14 -9.04 -6.97 6.56
CA SER A 14 -8.62 -5.58 6.65
C SER A 14 -7.77 -5.39 7.89
N ALA A 15 -6.52 -4.95 7.70
CA ALA A 15 -5.62 -4.62 8.79
C ALA A 15 -6.24 -3.58 9.72
N GLU A 16 -6.99 -2.60 9.20
CA GLU A 16 -7.67 -1.53 9.95
C GLU A 16 -8.72 -2.05 10.94
N ARG A 17 -9.42 -3.12 10.54
CA ARG A 17 -10.51 -3.68 11.35
C ARG A 17 -10.04 -4.78 12.29
N ASP A 18 -8.77 -5.20 12.20
CA ASP A 18 -8.21 -6.32 12.94
C ASP A 18 -7.52 -5.86 14.23
N ASP A 19 -8.29 -5.77 15.31
CA ASP A 19 -7.81 -5.28 16.60
C ASP A 19 -6.71 -6.16 17.22
N ASN A 20 -6.67 -7.45 16.84
CA ASN A 20 -5.68 -8.39 17.34
C ASN A 20 -4.43 -8.49 16.45
N LEU A 21 -4.37 -7.77 15.33
CA LEU A 21 -3.29 -7.88 14.35
C LEU A 21 -1.90 -7.80 14.97
N VAL A 22 -1.73 -6.90 15.95
CA VAL A 22 -0.47 -6.69 16.66
C VAL A 22 0.03 -7.96 17.38
N ASN A 23 -0.87 -8.85 17.80
CA ASN A 23 -0.50 -10.02 18.61
C ASN A 23 -0.04 -11.23 17.77
N TYR A 24 -0.24 -11.20 16.46
CA TYR A 24 0.10 -12.31 15.56
C TYR A 24 0.65 -11.83 14.21
N PHE A 25 1.20 -10.61 14.19
CA PHE A 25 1.80 -10.06 13.00
C PHE A 25 3.07 -10.85 12.62
N PHE A 26 3.15 -11.24 11.35
CA PHE A 26 4.35 -11.84 10.79
C PHE A 26 5.13 -10.80 10.00
N ASP A 27 6.27 -10.39 10.53
CA ASP A 27 7.23 -9.58 9.78
C ASP A 27 8.04 -10.47 8.84
N ASN A 28 7.99 -10.17 7.54
CA ASN A 28 8.78 -10.84 6.53
C ASN A 28 10.21 -10.27 6.41
N GLY A 29 10.59 -9.33 7.28
CA GLY A 29 11.92 -8.71 7.38
C GLY A 29 12.04 -7.36 6.66
N VAL A 30 10.98 -6.90 5.99
CA VAL A 30 11.00 -5.65 5.22
C VAL A 30 11.20 -4.44 6.12
N LEU A 31 10.55 -4.40 7.29
CA LEU A 31 10.72 -3.28 8.24
C LEU A 31 12.17 -3.13 8.69
N GLN A 32 12.77 -4.24 9.12
CA GLN A 32 14.16 -4.24 9.58
C GLN A 32 15.13 -3.80 8.48
N SER A 33 14.91 -4.26 7.23
CA SER A 33 15.71 -3.88 6.07
C SER A 33 15.67 -2.36 5.82
N VAL A 34 14.47 -1.78 5.80
CA VAL A 34 14.26 -0.34 5.56
C VAL A 34 14.86 0.48 6.70
N ILE A 35 14.57 0.12 7.95
CA ILE A 35 15.01 0.88 9.13
C ILE A 35 16.54 0.86 9.26
N ASN A 36 17.20 -0.24 8.89
CA ASN A 36 18.65 -0.36 8.96
C ASN A 36 19.40 0.25 7.76
N THR A 37 18.71 0.54 6.65
CA THR A 37 19.33 1.06 5.42
C THR A 37 19.05 2.55 5.26
N PRO A 38 20.01 3.46 5.53
CA PRO A 38 19.74 4.90 5.58
C PRO A 38 19.18 5.51 4.30
N SER A 39 19.53 4.97 3.13
CA SER A 39 19.03 5.41 1.81
C SER A 39 17.61 4.91 1.51
N SER A 40 17.14 3.85 2.18
CA SER A 40 15.84 3.28 1.90
C SER A 40 14.73 4.15 2.48
N PHE A 41 13.75 4.51 1.66
CA PHE A 41 12.59 5.29 2.08
C PHE A 41 11.28 4.86 1.40
N LEU A 42 11.32 3.93 0.45
CA LEU A 42 10.14 3.41 -0.22
C LEU A 42 9.87 1.97 0.24
N ILE A 43 8.67 1.70 0.73
CA ILE A 43 8.15 0.37 1.01
C ILE A 43 7.08 0.08 -0.04
N LEU A 44 7.46 -0.69 -1.05
CA LEU A 44 6.61 -0.95 -2.20
C LEU A 44 5.95 -2.33 -2.08
N GLY A 45 4.65 -2.41 -2.31
CA GLY A 45 3.96 -3.69 -2.37
C GLY A 45 2.62 -3.61 -3.08
N ARG A 46 2.24 -4.69 -3.79
CA ARG A 46 0.91 -4.85 -4.40
C ARG A 46 -0.25 -4.64 -3.41
N LYS A 47 -1.46 -4.37 -3.91
CA LYS A 47 -2.67 -4.24 -3.05
C LYS A 47 -2.90 -5.56 -2.31
N GLY A 48 -2.98 -5.51 -0.98
CA GLY A 48 -3.12 -6.72 -0.14
C GLY A 48 -1.83 -7.43 0.27
N ALA A 49 -0.66 -6.89 -0.09
CA ALA A 49 0.63 -7.40 0.37
C ALA A 49 0.89 -7.13 1.87
N GLY A 50 0.09 -6.29 2.53
CA GLY A 50 0.21 -6.03 3.98
C GLY A 50 0.92 -4.73 4.37
N LYS A 51 0.99 -3.72 3.49
CA LYS A 51 1.60 -2.41 3.78
C LYS A 51 1.03 -1.74 5.05
N THR A 52 -0.29 -1.57 5.10
CA THR A 52 -0.99 -1.05 6.29
C THR A 52 -0.80 -1.93 7.53
N ALA A 53 -0.66 -3.26 7.36
CA ALA A 53 -0.35 -4.13 8.48
C ALA A 53 1.06 -3.89 9.04
N LEU A 54 2.08 -3.74 8.18
CA LEU A 54 3.43 -3.34 8.59
C LEU A 54 3.45 -1.97 9.25
N PHE A 55 2.76 -0.98 8.67
CA PHE A 55 2.67 0.38 9.22
C PHE A 55 2.05 0.38 10.61
N ARG A 56 0.92 -0.33 10.80
CA ARG A 56 0.28 -0.48 12.11
C ARG A 56 1.17 -1.23 13.10
N TYR A 57 1.87 -2.29 12.68
CA TYR A 57 2.74 -3.04 13.57
C TYR A 57 3.92 -2.19 14.05
N LEU A 58 4.61 -1.49 13.13
CA LEU A 58 5.69 -0.55 13.46
C LEU A 58 5.21 0.57 14.40
N THR A 59 4.01 1.10 14.18
CA THR A 59 3.45 2.19 14.99
C THR A 59 3.08 1.73 16.41
N ASN A 60 2.58 0.51 16.56
CA ASN A 60 2.21 -0.04 17.88
C ASN A 60 3.40 -0.63 18.64
N ASN A 61 4.44 -1.13 17.94
CA ASN A 61 5.61 -1.75 18.55
C ASN A 61 6.94 -1.09 18.09
N PRO A 62 7.07 0.25 18.18
CA PRO A 62 8.24 0.95 17.64
C PRO A 62 9.55 0.48 18.28
N ARG A 63 9.52 0.08 19.55
CA ARG A 63 10.70 -0.37 20.31
C ARG A 63 11.29 -1.70 19.83
N GLU A 64 10.55 -2.49 19.04
CA GLU A 64 11.10 -3.71 18.43
C GLU A 64 12.07 -3.39 17.30
N TYR A 65 11.93 -2.21 16.68
CA TYR A 65 12.66 -1.82 15.49
C TYR A 65 13.55 -0.60 15.68
N LEU A 66 13.15 0.32 16.56
CA LEU A 66 13.75 1.61 16.78
C LEU A 66 14.49 1.66 18.12
N LYS A 67 15.61 2.37 18.13
CA LYS A 67 16.39 2.65 19.34
C LYS A 67 15.72 3.73 20.20
N ASP A 68 16.16 3.88 21.45
CA ASP A 68 15.60 4.87 22.38
C ASP A 68 15.67 6.32 21.88
N ASN A 69 16.68 6.64 21.05
CA ASN A 69 16.86 7.95 20.44
C ASN A 69 16.27 8.05 19.02
N GLU A 70 15.42 7.11 18.62
CA GLU A 70 14.72 7.10 17.34
C GLU A 70 13.22 7.31 17.55
N VAL A 71 12.69 8.37 16.97
CA VAL A 71 11.29 8.81 17.13
C VAL A 71 10.51 8.48 15.87
N LEU A 72 9.34 7.90 16.03
CA LEU A 72 8.42 7.58 14.94
C LEU A 72 7.26 8.58 14.89
N VAL A 73 7.05 9.19 13.74
CA VAL A 73 5.84 9.95 13.41
C VAL A 73 5.04 9.14 12.40
N SER A 74 3.82 8.77 12.75
CA SER A 74 2.92 8.01 11.88
C SER A 74 1.83 8.93 11.29
N LEU A 75 1.81 9.08 9.97
CA LEU A 75 0.80 9.85 9.25
C LEU A 75 -0.04 8.90 8.38
N SER A 76 -1.33 8.82 8.69
CA SER A 76 -2.35 8.16 7.84
C SER A 76 -3.15 9.22 7.10
N PHE A 77 -3.41 8.99 5.81
CA PHE A 77 -3.99 9.98 4.90
C PHE A 77 -5.50 9.79 4.65
N GLU A 78 -6.20 9.09 5.54
CA GLU A 78 -7.62 8.76 5.41
C GLU A 78 -8.55 9.98 5.29
N ASP A 79 -8.28 11.03 6.07
CA ASP A 79 -9.04 12.29 6.04
C ASP A 79 -8.22 13.46 5.47
N TYR A 80 -7.25 13.18 4.60
CA TYR A 80 -6.37 14.22 4.07
C TYR A 80 -7.05 15.11 3.03
N ASN A 81 -6.86 16.44 3.15
CA ASN A 81 -7.46 17.40 2.23
C ASN A 81 -6.63 17.54 0.95
N TRP A 82 -6.76 16.55 0.06
CA TRP A 82 -6.08 16.52 -1.24
C TRP A 82 -6.39 17.74 -2.12
N ARG A 83 -7.59 18.31 -2.01
CA ARG A 83 -7.97 19.53 -2.74
C ARG A 83 -7.16 20.72 -2.26
N VAL A 84 -7.08 20.96 -0.95
CA VAL A 84 -6.25 22.06 -0.42
C VAL A 84 -4.78 21.86 -0.79
N HIS A 85 -4.27 20.62 -0.72
CA HIS A 85 -2.90 20.34 -1.17
C HIS A 85 -2.72 20.67 -2.65
N SER A 86 -3.71 20.40 -3.51
CA SER A 86 -3.59 20.65 -4.95
C SER A 86 -3.33 22.12 -5.30
N LEU A 87 -3.68 23.06 -4.40
CA LEU A 87 -3.38 24.48 -4.55
C LEU A 87 -1.90 24.83 -4.33
N LEU A 88 -1.12 23.93 -3.73
CA LEU A 88 0.31 24.11 -3.43
C LEU A 88 1.20 23.62 -4.58
N SER A 89 0.63 23.47 -5.78
CA SER A 89 1.34 23.07 -6.98
C SER A 89 2.23 24.22 -7.47
N ASN A 90 3.50 23.95 -7.72
CA ASN A 90 4.35 24.84 -8.50
C ASN A 90 4.10 24.60 -10.00
N GLU A 91 3.30 25.46 -10.64
CA GLU A 91 2.92 25.35 -12.06
C GLU A 91 4.11 25.52 -13.02
N TYR A 92 5.24 26.07 -12.55
CA TYR A 92 6.46 26.26 -13.34
C TYR A 92 7.43 25.08 -13.24
N ALA A 93 7.17 24.12 -12.35
CA ALA A 93 8.02 22.95 -12.17
C ALA A 93 7.62 21.79 -13.08
N ALA A 94 8.55 20.88 -13.33
CA ALA A 94 8.23 19.60 -13.95
C ALA A 94 7.18 18.84 -13.12
N GLU A 95 6.41 17.97 -13.77
CA GLU A 95 5.27 17.27 -13.15
C GLU A 95 5.62 16.57 -11.83
N SER A 96 6.75 15.85 -11.77
CA SER A 96 7.22 15.17 -10.55
C SER A 96 7.70 16.10 -9.44
N LEU A 97 7.97 17.37 -9.76
CA LEU A 97 8.48 18.36 -8.83
C LEU A 97 7.40 19.33 -8.34
N ALA A 98 6.22 19.31 -8.96
CA ALA A 98 5.13 20.25 -8.70
C ALA A 98 4.76 20.37 -7.21
N TYR A 99 4.79 19.26 -6.46
CA TYR A 99 4.45 19.21 -5.03
C TYR A 99 5.65 18.96 -4.12
N LYS A 100 6.89 19.01 -4.64
CA LYS A 100 8.09 18.70 -3.86
C LYS A 100 8.23 19.61 -2.64
N GLN A 101 8.04 20.92 -2.82
CA GLN A 101 8.23 21.88 -1.73
C GLN A 101 7.15 21.77 -0.66
N SER A 102 5.87 21.61 -1.06
CA SER A 102 4.80 21.42 -0.08
C SER A 102 5.00 20.17 0.77
N TRP A 103 5.49 19.07 0.20
CA TRP A 103 5.87 17.89 0.98
C TRP A 103 7.09 18.09 1.85
N LYS A 104 8.12 18.80 1.36
CA LYS A 104 9.26 19.18 2.21
C LYS A 104 8.79 19.98 3.42
N PHE A 105 7.90 20.95 3.23
CA PHE A 105 7.30 21.73 4.31
C PHE A 105 6.61 20.81 5.34
N VAL A 106 5.72 19.92 4.88
CA VAL A 106 5.02 18.97 5.76
C VAL A 106 6.02 18.11 6.56
N ILE A 107 7.00 17.49 5.88
CA ILE A 107 8.00 16.64 6.53
C ILE A 107 8.81 17.43 7.57
N LEU A 108 9.27 18.64 7.24
CA LEU A 108 10.07 19.46 8.15
C LEU A 108 9.28 19.87 9.39
N VAL A 109 8.01 20.24 9.23
CA VAL A 109 7.17 20.59 10.38
C VAL A 109 6.93 19.38 11.27
N GLU A 110 6.63 18.21 10.71
CA GLU A 110 6.48 16.96 11.48
C GLU A 110 7.75 16.57 12.23
N VAL A 111 8.92 16.76 11.60
CA VAL A 111 10.21 16.54 12.25
C VAL A 111 10.42 17.52 13.41
N ILE A 112 10.18 18.81 13.21
CA ILE A 112 10.35 19.83 14.25
C ILE A 112 9.43 19.52 15.43
N LYS A 113 8.16 19.20 15.17
CA LYS A 113 7.19 18.79 16.21
C LYS A 113 7.69 17.59 17.01
N ALA A 114 8.11 16.54 16.31
CA ALA A 114 8.59 15.31 16.95
C ALA A 114 9.86 15.54 17.75
N TYR A 115 10.80 16.32 17.21
CA TYR A 115 12.05 16.61 17.89
C TYR A 115 11.84 17.50 19.13
N LEU A 116 10.96 18.51 19.04
CA LEU A 116 10.57 19.31 20.20
C LEU A 116 9.98 18.45 21.31
N LYS A 117 9.03 17.56 20.99
CA LYS A 117 8.45 16.63 21.97
C LYS A 117 9.50 15.74 22.62
N TYR A 118 10.39 15.15 21.81
CA TYR A 118 11.49 14.33 22.33
C TYR A 118 12.39 15.10 23.31
N LEU A 119 12.77 16.34 22.97
CA LEU A 119 13.58 17.18 23.86
C LEU A 119 12.82 17.50 25.16
N GLU A 120 11.54 17.82 25.09
CA GLU A 120 10.69 18.11 26.25
C GLU A 120 10.53 16.88 27.17
N GLU A 121 10.20 15.72 26.60
CA GLU A 121 10.02 14.46 27.33
C GLU A 121 11.31 13.99 28.02
N ASN A 122 12.45 14.17 27.36
CA ASN A 122 13.77 13.83 27.92
C ASN A 122 14.39 14.96 28.75
N ARG A 123 13.67 16.06 28.99
CA ARG A 123 14.13 17.23 29.76
C ARG A 123 15.46 17.81 29.25
N LEU A 124 15.67 17.72 27.94
CA LEU A 124 16.82 18.29 27.26
C LEU A 124 16.58 19.78 26.98
N THR A 125 17.67 20.55 26.91
CA THR A 125 17.56 21.98 26.60
C THR A 125 17.12 22.16 25.15
N ILE A 126 16.03 22.91 24.93
CA ILE A 126 15.57 23.23 23.58
C ILE A 126 16.45 24.34 22.99
N PRO A 127 17.17 24.09 21.88
CA PRO A 127 17.96 25.10 21.20
C PRO A 127 17.11 26.32 20.84
N LYS A 128 17.71 27.52 20.92
CA LYS A 128 17.00 28.77 20.59
C LYS A 128 16.34 28.73 19.20
N PRO A 129 16.98 28.24 18.12
CA PRO A 129 16.34 28.15 16.81
C PRO A 129 15.04 27.32 16.81
N LEU A 130 14.99 26.22 17.57
CA LEU A 130 13.80 25.38 17.66
C LEU A 130 12.70 26.01 18.53
N ARG A 131 13.06 26.78 19.57
CA ARG A 131 12.08 27.60 20.30
C ARG A 131 11.43 28.63 19.37
N ASN A 132 12.21 29.24 18.49
CA ASN A 132 11.70 30.22 17.54
C ASN A 132 10.81 29.54 16.48
N ALA A 133 11.20 28.38 15.97
CA ALA A 133 10.34 27.56 15.11
C ALA A 133 9.00 27.20 15.78
N LYS A 134 9.01 26.85 17.08
CA LYS A 134 7.79 26.61 17.87
C LYS A 134 6.86 27.83 17.89
N VAL A 135 7.39 29.04 18.06
CA VAL A 135 6.61 30.29 18.03
C VAL A 135 6.07 30.58 16.63
N VAL A 136 6.85 30.36 15.57
CA VAL A 136 6.38 30.52 14.18
C VAL A 136 5.20 29.59 13.91
N LEU A 137 5.29 28.31 14.31
CA LEU A 137 4.20 27.35 14.16
C LEU A 137 2.94 27.78 14.93
N GLU A 138 3.10 28.23 16.18
CA GLU A 138 2.01 28.78 16.99
C GLU A 138 1.31 29.93 16.28
N LYS A 139 2.05 30.88 15.70
CA LYS A 139 1.44 32.04 15.04
C LYS A 139 0.73 31.72 13.73
N ILE A 140 1.20 30.71 12.99
CA ILE A 140 0.59 30.31 11.71
C ILE A 140 -0.66 29.43 11.96
N PHE A 141 -0.57 28.50 12.92
CA PHE A 141 -1.58 27.45 13.09
C PHE A 141 -2.39 27.55 14.39
N ASP A 142 -2.14 28.55 15.23
CA ASP A 142 -2.65 28.71 16.61
C ASP A 142 -2.33 27.52 17.53
N THR A 143 -1.26 26.78 17.21
CA THR A 143 -0.72 25.67 18.00
C THR A 143 0.70 25.34 17.53
N PRO A 144 1.62 24.88 18.40
CA PRO A 144 2.97 24.52 17.97
C PRO A 144 3.01 23.09 17.40
N PHE A 145 1.91 22.34 17.54
CA PHE A 145 1.80 20.94 17.16
C PHE A 145 0.57 20.70 16.27
N PRO A 146 0.42 21.41 15.15
CA PRO A 146 -0.72 21.25 14.26
C PRO A 146 -0.82 19.82 13.74
N SER A 147 -2.03 19.26 13.65
CA SER A 147 -2.26 17.99 12.96
C SER A 147 -2.01 18.15 11.45
N ILE A 148 -1.84 17.04 10.74
CA ILE A 148 -1.67 17.05 9.27
C ILE A 148 -2.85 17.73 8.55
N SER A 149 -4.08 17.55 9.05
CA SER A 149 -5.29 18.20 8.54
C SER A 149 -5.28 19.73 8.73
N VAL A 150 -4.65 20.23 9.79
CA VAL A 150 -4.45 21.66 10.02
C VAL A 150 -3.31 22.19 9.14
N LEU A 151 -2.22 21.43 9.02
CA LEU A 151 -1.06 21.78 8.20
C LEU A 151 -1.43 21.98 6.73
N VAL A 152 -2.36 21.19 6.22
CA VAL A 152 -2.84 21.26 4.84
C VAL A 152 -4.32 21.66 4.82
N GLY A 153 -4.67 22.59 5.71
CA GLY A 153 -5.99 23.15 5.89
C GLY A 153 -6.09 24.64 5.54
N ARG A 154 -7.21 25.26 5.91
CA ARG A 154 -7.52 26.67 5.58
C ARG A 154 -6.52 27.68 6.16
N LYS A 155 -5.90 27.37 7.30
CA LYS A 155 -4.88 28.23 7.91
C LYS A 155 -3.64 28.37 7.04
N LEU A 156 -3.24 27.29 6.36
CA LEU A 156 -2.14 27.33 5.41
C LEU A 156 -2.43 28.30 4.27
N LEU A 157 -3.66 28.28 3.72
CA LEU A 157 -4.08 29.20 2.65
C LEU A 157 -4.01 30.66 3.08
N GLY A 158 -4.18 30.95 4.37
CA GLY A 158 -4.01 32.28 4.96
C GLY A 158 -2.61 32.87 4.72
N LEU A 159 -1.58 32.03 4.54
CA LEU A 159 -0.22 32.50 4.22
C LEU A 159 -0.16 33.26 2.89
N GLY A 160 -1.07 33.02 1.94
CA GLY A 160 -1.11 33.77 0.68
C GLY A 160 -1.45 35.26 0.85
N LYS A 161 -2.03 35.65 2.00
CA LYS A 161 -2.34 37.05 2.34
C LYS A 161 -1.20 37.80 3.02
N ILE A 162 -0.13 37.09 3.40
CA ILE A 162 0.97 37.62 4.19
C ILE A 162 2.18 37.84 3.27
N SER A 163 3.03 38.80 3.61
CA SER A 163 4.33 38.98 2.94
C SER A 163 5.45 38.60 3.89
N LEU A 164 6.13 37.47 3.62
CA LEU A 164 7.32 37.07 4.38
C LEU A 164 8.59 37.60 3.71
N PRO A 165 9.56 38.14 4.46
CA PRO A 165 10.82 38.63 3.90
C PRO A 165 11.65 37.49 3.27
N LYS A 166 12.34 37.81 2.16
CA LYS A 166 13.16 36.87 1.37
C LYS A 166 14.49 36.51 2.05
N ALA A 167 15.11 37.48 2.72
CA ALA A 167 16.25 37.18 3.59
C ALA A 167 15.66 36.46 4.78
N GLY A 168 16.07 35.21 5.00
CA GLY A 168 15.51 34.30 5.99
C GLY A 168 15.18 35.02 7.28
N LEU A 169 14.13 34.56 7.95
CA LEU A 169 13.61 35.05 9.22
C LEU A 169 14.73 35.13 10.30
N ASP A 170 15.64 36.10 10.19
CA ASP A 170 16.78 36.35 11.06
C ASP A 170 16.26 37.20 12.20
N ILE A 171 15.37 36.55 12.94
CA ILE A 171 14.46 37.20 13.83
C ILE A 171 15.03 37.04 15.24
N SER A 172 15.50 38.16 15.79
CA SER A 172 15.70 38.27 17.24
C SER A 172 14.36 38.12 17.97
N ASP A 173 14.33 37.55 19.18
CA ASP A 173 13.07 37.17 19.87
C ASP A 173 12.02 38.30 19.97
N GLY A 174 12.46 39.56 20.02
CA GLY A 174 11.56 40.72 20.02
C GLY A 174 10.86 40.97 18.69
N ASP A 175 11.51 40.66 17.58
CA ASP A 175 11.02 40.89 16.22
C ASP A 175 10.14 39.71 15.73
N LEU A 176 10.19 38.57 16.43
CA LEU A 176 9.31 37.43 16.12
C LEU A 176 7.92 37.65 16.66
N ASN A 177 7.83 38.30 17.81
CA ASN A 177 6.56 38.63 18.45
C ASN A 177 5.81 39.75 17.71
N SER A 178 6.50 40.65 17.00
CA SER A 178 5.88 41.71 16.18
C SER A 178 5.37 41.25 14.81
N LEU A 179 5.85 40.13 14.27
CA LEU A 179 5.39 39.62 12.97
C LEU A 179 3.94 39.11 13.02
N GLU A 180 3.08 39.69 12.19
CA GLU A 180 1.73 39.18 11.94
C GLU A 180 1.80 38.03 10.92
N LEU A 181 1.88 36.81 11.44
CA LEU A 181 1.92 35.57 10.63
C LEU A 181 0.54 34.90 10.49
N ASN A 182 -0.52 35.57 10.94
CA ASN A 182 -1.90 35.12 10.80
C ASN A 182 -2.63 35.98 9.75
N GLY A 183 -2.79 35.44 8.55
CA GLY A 183 -3.49 36.10 7.43
C GLY A 183 -5.02 35.96 7.48
N GLY A 184 -5.55 35.42 8.58
CA GLY A 184 -6.92 34.98 8.70
C GLY A 184 -7.22 33.72 7.88
N GLU A 185 -8.44 33.20 8.01
CA GLU A 185 -8.86 32.05 7.22
C GLU A 185 -9.16 32.44 5.77
N VAL A 186 -8.70 31.59 4.84
CA VAL A 186 -9.00 31.68 3.42
C VAL A 186 -9.75 30.39 3.04
N ASN A 187 -10.90 30.52 2.38
CA ASN A 187 -11.61 29.36 1.85
C ASN A 187 -10.93 28.87 0.56
N PHE A 188 -11.25 27.63 0.20
CA PHE A 188 -10.65 26.98 -0.96
C PHE A 188 -10.98 27.71 -2.26
N GLU A 189 -12.23 28.16 -2.43
CA GLU A 189 -12.71 28.78 -3.66
C GLU A 189 -11.94 30.07 -3.97
N SER A 190 -11.76 30.95 -2.98
CA SER A 190 -11.01 32.19 -3.17
C SER A 190 -9.54 31.93 -3.47
N ALA A 191 -8.89 30.99 -2.77
CA ALA A 191 -7.51 30.63 -3.04
C ALA A 191 -7.34 29.98 -4.43
N SER A 192 -8.30 29.16 -4.87
CA SER A 192 -8.25 28.51 -6.17
C SER A 192 -8.43 29.49 -7.33
N SER A 193 -9.20 30.57 -7.15
CA SER A 193 -9.50 31.55 -8.21
C SER A 193 -8.48 32.68 -8.33
N ASP A 194 -7.56 32.81 -7.37
CA ASP A 194 -6.62 33.94 -7.28
C ASP A 194 -5.17 33.46 -7.51
N PRO A 195 -4.60 33.66 -8.72
CA PRO A 195 -3.21 33.30 -9.02
C PRO A 195 -2.19 34.00 -8.13
N ASP A 196 -2.39 35.28 -7.81
CA ASP A 196 -1.45 36.05 -6.99
C ASP A 196 -1.39 35.52 -5.55
N LEU A 197 -2.54 35.10 -5.01
CA LEU A 197 -2.60 34.46 -3.70
C LEU A 197 -1.85 33.12 -3.70
N ARG A 198 -2.02 32.31 -4.75
CA ARG A 198 -1.31 31.02 -4.89
C ARG A 198 0.19 31.21 -5.03
N ASP A 199 0.64 32.17 -5.83
CA ASP A 199 2.07 32.48 -5.98
C ASP A 199 2.68 32.97 -4.66
N LYS A 200 1.99 33.86 -3.94
CA LYS A 200 2.44 34.31 -2.60
C LYS A 200 2.49 33.16 -1.60
N LEU A 201 1.49 32.28 -1.61
CA LEU A 201 1.43 31.10 -0.77
C LEU A 201 2.63 30.18 -1.02
N CYS A 202 2.91 29.84 -2.28
CA CYS A 202 4.05 29.01 -2.65
C CYS A 202 5.39 29.65 -2.25
N ASN A 203 5.58 30.95 -2.53
CA ASN A 203 6.80 31.67 -2.12
C ASN A 203 6.98 31.70 -0.59
N ASN A 204 5.90 31.93 0.16
CA ASN A 204 5.94 31.92 1.62
C ASN A 204 6.24 30.53 2.18
N ILE A 205 5.75 29.46 1.55
CA ILE A 205 6.10 28.09 1.89
C ILE A 205 7.60 27.86 1.66
N ASP A 206 8.16 28.30 0.54
CA ASP A 206 9.60 28.19 0.26
C ASP A 206 10.44 28.93 1.31
N HIS A 207 10.05 30.15 1.69
CA HIS A 207 10.72 30.91 2.75
C HIS A 207 10.65 30.18 4.12
N LEU A 208 9.52 29.56 4.44
CA LEU A 208 9.36 28.77 5.67
C LEU A 208 10.18 27.49 5.66
N ILE A 209 10.31 26.83 4.50
CA ILE A 209 11.18 25.67 4.32
C ILE A 209 12.62 26.08 4.63
N ASP A 210 13.13 27.13 3.98
CA ASP A 210 14.51 27.60 4.20
C ASP A 210 14.75 27.95 5.67
N TYR A 211 13.78 28.60 6.31
CA TYR A 211 13.83 28.91 7.74
C TYR A 211 13.91 27.64 8.60
N PHE A 212 12.99 26.68 8.43
CA PHE A 212 12.96 25.45 9.22
C PHE A 212 14.19 24.57 9.00
N GLU A 213 14.70 24.51 7.77
CA GLU A 213 15.96 23.84 7.48
C GLU A 213 17.14 24.52 8.21
N SER A 214 17.15 25.85 8.29
CA SER A 214 18.16 26.60 9.05
C SER A 214 18.08 26.32 10.56
N CYS A 215 16.87 26.21 11.12
CA CYS A 215 16.65 25.87 12.53
C CYS A 215 17.17 24.47 12.86
N LEU A 216 16.86 23.48 12.02
CA LEU A 216 17.33 22.10 12.17
C LEU A 216 18.84 21.99 12.01
N ARG A 217 19.43 22.69 11.03
CA ARG A 217 20.89 22.73 10.82
C ARG A 217 21.62 23.35 12.02
N SER A 218 21.10 24.45 12.55
CA SER A 218 21.67 25.16 13.71
C SER A 218 21.48 24.42 15.03
N SER A 219 20.69 23.33 15.02
CA SER A 219 20.42 22.48 16.18
C SER A 219 21.11 21.11 16.07
N GLN A 220 22.13 20.99 15.21
CA GLN A 220 22.97 19.80 15.08
C GLN A 220 24.11 19.79 16.12
N PRO A 221 24.57 18.60 16.57
CA PRO A 221 24.01 17.28 16.26
C PRO A 221 22.64 17.08 16.92
N MET A 222 21.70 16.46 16.22
CA MET A 222 20.40 16.13 16.80
C MET A 222 20.53 15.04 17.87
N HIS A 223 19.79 15.18 18.97
CA HIS A 223 19.71 14.16 20.03
C HIS A 223 18.81 12.97 19.67
N ALA A 224 17.98 13.10 18.63
CA ALA A 224 17.13 12.05 18.13
C ALA A 224 17.13 12.01 16.60
N LYS A 225 16.97 10.80 16.07
CA LYS A 225 16.66 10.56 14.67
C LYS A 225 15.15 10.42 14.53
N VAL A 226 14.57 11.05 13.52
CA VAL A 226 13.12 11.12 13.32
C VAL A 226 12.73 10.39 12.04
N PHE A 227 11.85 9.41 12.19
CA PHE A 227 11.18 8.73 11.08
C PHE A 227 9.80 9.34 10.87
N VAL A 228 9.43 9.63 9.63
CA VAL A 228 8.10 10.14 9.27
C VAL A 228 7.47 9.17 8.28
N CYS A 229 6.52 8.37 8.76
CA CYS A 229 5.86 7.33 7.98
C CYS A 229 4.59 7.85 7.32
N PHE A 230 4.42 7.52 6.04
CA PHE A 230 3.27 7.85 5.21
C PHE A 230 2.60 6.55 4.76
N ASP A 231 1.37 6.29 5.21
CA ASP A 231 0.54 5.17 4.73
C ASP A 231 -0.78 5.69 4.14
N ARG A 232 -1.40 4.87 3.29
CA ARG A 232 -2.69 5.16 2.63
C ARG A 232 -2.70 6.45 1.80
N ILE A 233 -1.55 6.84 1.25
CA ILE A 233 -1.45 7.96 0.31
C ILE A 233 -2.20 7.71 -1.01
N ASP A 234 -2.63 6.47 -1.25
CA ASP A 234 -3.40 6.04 -2.41
C ASP A 234 -4.93 6.14 -2.23
N GLU A 235 -5.43 6.71 -1.14
CA GLU A 235 -6.87 6.82 -0.92
C GLU A 235 -7.61 7.72 -1.92
N ALA A 236 -6.99 8.81 -2.36
CA ALA A 236 -7.52 9.65 -3.41
C ALA A 236 -7.14 9.13 -4.81
N TRP A 237 -6.93 7.82 -4.97
CA TRP A 237 -6.66 7.22 -6.27
C TRP A 237 -7.97 6.78 -6.95
N ASP A 238 -8.78 7.77 -7.33
CA ASP A 238 -10.07 7.58 -8.03
C ASP A 238 -10.07 8.24 -9.41
N ASP A 239 -11.06 7.89 -10.25
CA ASP A 239 -11.19 8.37 -11.63
C ASP A 239 -11.26 9.90 -11.75
N ILE A 240 -11.65 10.61 -10.69
CA ILE A 240 -11.84 12.07 -10.70
C ILE A 240 -10.53 12.79 -10.35
N SER A 241 -9.74 12.21 -9.44
CA SER A 241 -8.59 12.87 -8.82
C SER A 241 -7.24 12.25 -9.19
N VAL A 242 -7.21 11.14 -9.93
CA VAL A 242 -5.99 10.40 -10.30
C VAL A 242 -4.86 11.28 -10.83
N ASP A 243 -5.13 12.23 -11.73
CA ASP A 243 -4.09 13.10 -12.32
C ASP A 243 -3.47 14.06 -11.30
N VAL A 244 -4.25 14.50 -10.31
CA VAL A 244 -3.77 15.34 -9.22
C VAL A 244 -3.01 14.46 -8.22
N SER A 245 -3.62 13.36 -7.78
CA SER A 245 -3.04 12.42 -6.82
C SER A 245 -1.70 11.87 -7.29
N ARG A 246 -1.57 11.53 -8.59
CA ARG A 246 -0.31 11.11 -9.23
C ARG A 246 0.80 12.14 -9.03
N ARG A 247 0.52 13.42 -9.29
CA ARG A 247 1.48 14.51 -9.14
C ARG A 247 1.84 14.76 -7.68
N VAL A 248 0.85 14.72 -6.79
CA VAL A 248 1.06 14.90 -5.35
C VAL A 248 1.94 13.77 -4.80
N ILE A 249 1.66 12.51 -5.13
CA ILE A 249 2.46 11.36 -4.70
C ILE A 249 3.87 11.42 -5.30
N ALA A 250 4.02 11.79 -6.58
CA ALA A 250 5.34 11.98 -7.19
C ALA A 250 6.17 13.06 -6.47
N GLY A 251 5.52 14.15 -6.05
CA GLY A 251 6.14 15.19 -5.21
C GLY A 251 6.59 14.66 -3.85
N LEU A 252 5.83 13.76 -3.21
CA LEU A 252 6.20 13.14 -1.93
C LEU A 252 7.45 12.28 -2.08
N VAL A 253 7.46 11.41 -3.10
CA VAL A 253 8.63 10.55 -3.40
C VAL A 253 9.87 11.42 -3.66
N THR A 254 9.73 12.49 -4.43
CA THR A 254 10.85 13.38 -4.76
C THR A 254 11.29 14.25 -3.57
N ALA A 255 10.39 14.60 -2.65
CA ALA A 255 10.73 15.27 -1.41
C ALA A 255 11.50 14.34 -0.46
N ALA A 256 11.07 13.08 -0.36
CA ALA A 256 11.74 12.06 0.44
C ALA A 256 13.15 11.76 -0.07
N ASP A 257 13.32 11.63 -1.40
CA ASP A 257 14.62 11.47 -2.05
C ASP A 257 15.56 12.65 -1.77
N ALA A 258 15.04 13.87 -1.73
CA ALA A 258 15.84 15.06 -1.43
C ALA A 258 16.22 15.21 0.06
N ILE A 259 15.35 14.78 0.97
CA ILE A 259 15.54 14.92 2.43
C ILE A 259 16.48 13.84 2.97
N THR A 260 16.29 12.59 2.55
CA THR A 260 17.01 11.42 3.09
C THR A 260 18.55 11.60 3.12
N PRO A 261 19.23 11.97 2.01
CA PRO A 261 20.67 12.18 2.01
C PRO A 261 21.09 13.48 2.71
N LYS A 262 20.24 14.52 2.70
CA LYS A 262 20.56 15.86 3.24
C LYS A 262 20.82 15.86 4.74
N TYR A 263 20.19 14.97 5.48
CA TYR A 263 20.26 14.91 6.94
C TYR A 263 21.06 13.71 7.47
N ASN A 264 21.88 13.06 6.64
CA ASN A 264 22.73 11.92 7.01
C ASN A 264 21.94 10.81 7.77
N GLY A 265 20.69 10.59 7.39
CA GLY A 265 19.81 9.61 8.04
C GLY A 265 19.20 10.03 9.39
N ASN A 266 19.41 11.25 9.88
CA ASN A 266 18.74 11.77 11.09
C ASN A 266 17.27 12.14 10.85
N ILE A 267 16.89 12.40 9.59
CA ILE A 267 15.51 12.62 9.18
C ILE A 267 15.21 11.62 8.08
N ARG A 268 14.21 10.77 8.30
CA ARG A 268 13.89 9.65 7.43
C ARG A 268 12.40 9.57 7.12
N PRO A 269 11.94 10.19 6.03
CA PRO A 269 10.61 9.89 5.51
C PRO A 269 10.57 8.41 5.08
N LEU A 270 9.50 7.70 5.40
CA LEU A 270 9.24 6.32 4.97
C LEU A 270 7.86 6.27 4.30
N ILE A 271 7.79 5.85 3.05
CA ILE A 271 6.57 5.90 2.24
C ILE A 271 6.12 4.47 1.95
N PHE A 272 4.94 4.12 2.43
CA PHE A 272 4.26 2.87 2.09
C PHE A 272 3.41 3.11 0.84
N LEU A 273 3.83 2.54 -0.30
CA LEU A 273 3.21 2.83 -1.59
C LEU A 273 2.91 1.55 -2.39
N ARG A 274 1.82 1.61 -3.14
CA ARG A 274 1.44 0.57 -4.09
C ARG A 274 2.39 0.52 -5.28
N GLU A 275 2.78 -0.68 -5.70
CA GLU A 275 3.68 -0.87 -6.85
C GLU A 275 3.08 -0.36 -8.15
N ASP A 276 1.81 -0.67 -8.41
CA ASP A 276 1.08 -0.22 -9.61
C ASP A 276 0.94 1.32 -9.67
N ILE A 277 0.83 1.98 -8.52
CA ILE A 277 0.83 3.45 -8.46
C ILE A 277 2.22 4.00 -8.70
N PHE A 278 3.26 3.42 -8.09
CA PHE A 278 4.65 3.83 -8.28
C PHE A 278 5.08 3.77 -9.76
N GLU A 279 4.66 2.72 -10.47
CA GLU A 279 5.01 2.49 -11.88
C GLU A 279 4.47 3.55 -12.85
N VAL A 280 3.37 4.23 -12.49
CA VAL A 280 2.76 5.28 -13.33
C VAL A 280 3.16 6.70 -12.93
N LEU A 281 3.97 6.88 -11.87
CA LEU A 281 4.45 8.20 -11.47
C LEU A 281 5.48 8.73 -12.49
N SER A 282 5.35 10.01 -12.86
CA SER A 282 6.27 10.70 -13.77
C SER A 282 7.63 11.05 -13.12
N LEU A 283 8.28 10.09 -12.46
CA LEU A 283 9.55 10.27 -11.73
C LEU A 283 10.76 10.12 -12.65
N ASN A 284 11.80 10.93 -12.40
CA ASN A 284 13.11 10.73 -13.02
C ASN A 284 13.80 9.52 -12.38
N ASP A 285 14.45 8.69 -13.19
CA ASP A 285 15.22 7.52 -12.74
C ASP A 285 14.44 6.60 -11.78
N SER A 286 13.14 6.38 -12.04
CA SER A 286 12.26 5.56 -11.19
C SER A 286 12.81 4.16 -10.91
N ASN A 287 13.49 3.54 -11.87
CA ASN A 287 14.18 2.26 -11.69
C ASN A 287 15.28 2.35 -10.63
N LYS A 288 16.09 3.42 -10.64
CA LYS A 288 17.12 3.64 -9.63
C LYS A 288 16.50 3.86 -8.25
N LEU A 289 15.42 4.63 -8.16
CA LEU A 289 14.68 4.81 -6.90
C LEU A 289 14.14 3.48 -6.37
N ARG A 290 13.62 2.61 -7.24
CA ARG A 290 13.12 1.27 -6.87
C ARG A 290 14.23 0.39 -6.32
N GLU A 291 15.39 0.36 -6.96
CA GLU A 291 16.51 -0.52 -6.59
C GLU A 291 17.33 0.01 -5.39
N ASP A 292 17.67 1.30 -5.38
CA ASP A 292 18.57 1.89 -4.36
C ASP A 292 17.83 2.33 -3.09
N CYS A 293 16.56 2.71 -3.21
CA CYS A 293 15.77 3.31 -2.14
C CYS A 293 14.53 2.48 -1.76
N GLY A 294 14.17 1.48 -2.57
CA GLY A 294 12.99 0.64 -2.38
C GLY A 294 13.25 -0.65 -1.61
N ALA A 295 12.30 -1.00 -0.75
CA ALA A 295 12.17 -2.32 -0.16
C ALA A 295 10.85 -2.93 -0.63
N LEU A 296 10.94 -4.05 -1.35
CA LEU A 296 9.77 -4.70 -1.92
C LEU A 296 9.13 -5.66 -0.91
N LEU A 297 7.87 -5.43 -0.59
CA LEU A 297 7.02 -6.29 0.23
C LEU A 297 6.51 -7.47 -0.59
N HIS A 298 7.39 -8.47 -0.75
CA HIS A 298 7.09 -9.71 -1.44
C HIS A 298 6.94 -10.87 -0.46
N TRP A 299 6.14 -11.84 -0.89
CA TRP A 299 5.79 -13.02 -0.12
C TRP A 299 6.20 -14.27 -0.88
N SER A 300 6.82 -15.19 -0.16
CA SER A 300 7.13 -16.55 -0.59
C SER A 300 6.13 -17.54 0.03
N ARG A 301 6.17 -18.78 -0.49
CA ARG A 301 5.45 -19.93 0.09
C ARG A 301 5.67 -20.03 1.60
N ASP A 302 6.93 -19.99 2.03
CA ASP A 302 7.30 -20.21 3.43
C ASP A 302 6.88 -19.05 4.33
N THR A 303 6.99 -17.81 3.86
CA THR A 303 6.54 -16.64 4.63
C THR A 303 5.02 -16.57 4.73
N LEU A 304 4.28 -16.98 3.69
CA LEU A 304 2.81 -17.05 3.76
C LEU A 304 2.35 -18.15 4.72
N MET A 305 3.01 -19.31 4.70
CA MET A 305 2.76 -20.40 5.65
C MET A 305 2.94 -19.91 7.08
N LYS A 306 4.10 -19.31 7.39
CA LYS A 306 4.40 -18.77 8.73
C LYS A 306 3.40 -17.71 9.18
N MET A 307 2.98 -16.84 8.27
CA MET A 307 1.99 -15.80 8.55
C MET A 307 0.61 -16.38 8.91
N LEU A 308 0.15 -17.41 8.20
CA LEU A 308 -1.08 -18.11 8.57
C LEU A 308 -0.94 -18.84 9.91
N LEU A 309 0.17 -19.55 10.12
CA LEU A 309 0.40 -20.29 11.35
C LEU A 309 0.46 -19.39 12.59
N GLN A 310 1.07 -18.19 12.50
CA GLN A 310 1.04 -17.23 13.60
C GLN A 310 -0.40 -16.81 13.97
N ARG A 311 -1.24 -16.52 12.97
CA ARG A 311 -2.65 -16.19 13.18
C ARG A 311 -3.40 -17.34 13.84
N ILE A 312 -3.31 -18.53 13.25
CA ILE A 312 -4.04 -19.73 13.71
C ILE A 312 -3.62 -20.12 15.13
N ASN A 313 -2.31 -20.09 15.42
CA ASN A 313 -1.79 -20.46 16.73
C ASN A 313 -2.12 -19.45 17.82
N TYR A 314 -2.28 -18.16 17.49
CA TYR A 314 -2.79 -17.18 18.45
C TYR A 314 -4.19 -17.55 18.94
N TYR A 315 -5.10 -17.86 18.01
CA TYR A 315 -6.47 -18.27 18.37
C TYR A 315 -6.49 -19.63 19.07
N GLY A 316 -5.68 -20.60 18.62
CA GLY A 316 -5.51 -21.89 19.28
C GLY A 316 -5.01 -21.76 20.73
N ALA A 317 -4.03 -20.89 20.98
CA ALA A 317 -3.49 -20.65 22.32
C ALA A 317 -4.55 -20.10 23.29
N ASN A 318 -5.44 -19.21 22.82
CA ASN A 318 -6.53 -18.64 23.63
C ASN A 318 -7.52 -19.68 24.18
N VAL A 319 -7.55 -20.89 23.59
CA VAL A 319 -8.37 -22.02 24.02
C VAL A 319 -7.54 -23.27 24.35
N ASN A 320 -6.25 -23.10 24.67
CA ASN A 320 -5.32 -24.15 25.07
C ASN A 320 -5.17 -25.30 24.05
N LYS A 321 -5.05 -24.98 22.76
CA LYS A 321 -4.68 -25.94 21.71
C LYS A 321 -3.17 -26.04 21.56
N GLU A 322 -2.71 -27.23 21.19
CA GLU A 322 -1.33 -27.44 20.77
C GLU A 322 -1.02 -26.62 19.52
N PRO A 323 0.20 -26.06 19.39
CA PRO A 323 0.60 -25.32 18.21
C PRO A 323 0.54 -26.17 16.94
N VAL A 324 -0.06 -25.60 15.89
CA VAL A 324 -0.03 -26.14 14.53
C VAL A 324 1.29 -25.75 13.87
N HIS A 325 1.96 -26.70 13.22
CA HIS A 325 3.26 -26.49 12.59
C HIS A 325 3.23 -26.49 11.05
N ASP A 326 2.20 -27.08 10.45
CA ASP A 326 1.95 -27.05 9.00
C ASP A 326 0.45 -26.82 8.75
N VAL A 327 0.10 -25.93 7.82
CA VAL A 327 -1.30 -25.67 7.43
C VAL A 327 -1.91 -26.92 6.81
N ASP A 328 -1.11 -27.78 6.16
CA ASP A 328 -1.60 -29.04 5.61
C ASP A 328 -2.12 -29.99 6.71
N ASP A 329 -1.63 -29.87 7.96
CA ASP A 329 -2.07 -30.71 9.09
C ASP A 329 -3.49 -30.39 9.57
N LEU A 330 -4.00 -29.21 9.22
CA LEU A 330 -5.36 -28.78 9.56
C LEU A 330 -6.42 -29.57 8.79
N PHE A 331 -6.05 -30.26 7.71
CA PHE A 331 -6.98 -30.90 6.79
C PHE A 331 -7.11 -32.42 7.02
N ASP A 332 -8.32 -32.94 6.75
CA ASP A 332 -8.71 -34.35 6.85
C ASP A 332 -7.89 -35.26 5.91
N ARG A 333 -7.53 -34.73 4.73
CA ARG A 333 -6.82 -35.45 3.67
C ARG A 333 -5.49 -34.78 3.32
N PRO A 334 -4.41 -35.56 3.15
CA PRO A 334 -3.09 -35.01 2.81
C PRO A 334 -3.00 -34.53 1.36
N GLU A 335 -3.91 -34.98 0.49
CA GLU A 335 -3.92 -34.68 -0.93
C GLU A 335 -5.34 -34.38 -1.42
N MET A 336 -5.40 -33.44 -2.36
CA MET A 336 -6.57 -33.04 -3.12
C MET A 336 -6.55 -33.70 -4.51
N ARG A 337 -7.54 -33.38 -5.37
CA ARG A 337 -7.51 -33.72 -6.80
C ARG A 337 -6.16 -33.39 -7.43
N GLN A 338 -5.70 -34.24 -8.34
CA GLN A 338 -4.37 -34.15 -8.98
C GLN A 338 -3.18 -34.24 -7.99
N ARG A 339 -3.37 -34.88 -6.82
CA ARG A 339 -2.35 -35.09 -5.77
C ARG A 339 -1.74 -33.80 -5.21
N ALA A 340 -2.49 -32.69 -5.29
CA ALA A 340 -2.02 -31.42 -4.74
C ALA A 340 -2.21 -31.42 -3.22
N LYS A 341 -1.18 -31.03 -2.46
CA LYS A 341 -1.35 -30.72 -1.03
C LYS A 341 -2.32 -29.53 -0.84
N PRO A 342 -3.17 -29.52 0.21
CA PRO A 342 -4.11 -28.43 0.48
C PRO A 342 -3.50 -27.03 0.38
N PHE A 343 -2.39 -26.76 1.08
CA PHE A 343 -1.75 -25.45 1.08
C PHE A 343 -1.27 -25.04 -0.32
N ASN A 344 -0.70 -25.97 -1.09
CA ASN A 344 -0.27 -25.70 -2.46
C ASN A 344 -1.46 -25.43 -3.39
N TYR A 345 -2.60 -26.10 -3.15
CA TYR A 345 -3.83 -25.87 -3.90
C TYR A 345 -4.41 -24.47 -3.65
N LEU A 346 -4.44 -24.05 -2.38
CA LEU A 346 -4.83 -22.69 -1.95
C LEU A 346 -3.92 -21.63 -2.59
N MET A 347 -2.60 -21.82 -2.51
CA MET A 347 -1.63 -20.88 -3.07
C MET A 347 -1.79 -20.66 -4.57
N LYS A 348 -2.04 -21.71 -5.37
CA LYS A 348 -2.25 -21.60 -6.82
C LYS A 348 -3.47 -20.74 -7.19
N ARG A 349 -4.40 -20.53 -6.25
CA ARG A 349 -5.58 -19.66 -6.42
C ARG A 349 -5.39 -18.26 -5.84
N SER A 350 -4.33 -18.04 -5.08
CA SER A 350 -3.94 -16.74 -4.54
C SER A 350 -3.07 -15.95 -5.53
N MET A 351 -2.99 -14.64 -5.37
CA MET A 351 -2.03 -13.79 -6.08
C MET A 351 -0.69 -13.67 -5.33
N MET A 352 -0.35 -14.65 -4.48
CA MET A 352 0.81 -14.66 -3.57
C MET A 352 0.79 -13.49 -2.57
N ARG A 353 -0.39 -13.19 -2.00
CA ARG A 353 -0.57 -12.11 -1.02
C ARG A 353 -1.21 -12.64 0.27
N PRO A 354 -0.84 -12.13 1.46
CA PRO A 354 -1.42 -12.57 2.74
C PRO A 354 -2.95 -12.52 2.76
N ARG A 355 -3.52 -11.42 2.25
CA ARG A 355 -4.96 -11.19 2.25
C ARG A 355 -5.73 -12.25 1.45
N ASP A 356 -5.18 -12.73 0.36
CA ASP A 356 -5.79 -13.77 -0.47
C ASP A 356 -5.86 -15.10 0.29
N MET A 357 -4.76 -15.47 0.96
CA MET A 357 -4.67 -16.69 1.75
C MET A 357 -5.61 -16.65 2.96
N ILE A 358 -5.67 -15.51 3.66
CA ILE A 358 -6.63 -15.28 4.75
C ILE A 358 -8.06 -15.40 4.21
N CYS A 359 -8.37 -14.75 3.07
CA CYS A 359 -9.70 -14.79 2.47
C CYS A 359 -10.16 -16.21 2.15
N LEU A 360 -9.33 -16.97 1.43
CA LEU A 360 -9.68 -18.30 0.98
C LEU A 360 -9.82 -19.27 2.16
N LEU A 361 -8.95 -19.18 3.17
CA LEU A 361 -9.05 -20.02 4.37
C LEU A 361 -10.25 -19.64 5.24
N THR A 362 -10.54 -18.33 5.40
CA THR A 362 -11.78 -17.86 6.07
C THR A 362 -13.01 -18.42 5.38
N LYS A 363 -13.09 -18.33 4.04
CA LYS A 363 -14.23 -18.83 3.27
C LYS A 363 -14.36 -20.36 3.36
N THR A 364 -13.24 -21.08 3.44
CA THR A 364 -13.21 -22.53 3.68
C THR A 364 -13.82 -22.87 5.04
N ILE A 365 -13.37 -22.18 6.11
CA ILE A 365 -13.89 -22.37 7.48
C ILE A 365 -15.38 -21.99 7.55
N SER A 366 -15.78 -20.88 6.94
CA SER A 366 -17.17 -20.44 6.89
C SER A 366 -18.07 -21.44 6.16
N SER A 367 -17.64 -21.96 5.01
CA SER A 367 -18.42 -22.96 4.25
C SER A 367 -18.68 -24.22 5.08
N MET A 368 -17.67 -24.68 5.83
CA MET A 368 -17.82 -25.83 6.72
C MET A 368 -18.74 -25.53 7.91
N ARG A 369 -18.66 -24.32 8.48
CA ARG A 369 -19.58 -23.89 9.55
C ARG A 369 -21.01 -23.77 9.05
N ASP A 370 -21.21 -23.26 7.84
CA ASP A 370 -22.54 -23.08 7.25
C ASP A 370 -23.21 -24.44 7.02
N ASP A 371 -22.49 -25.42 6.44
CA ASP A 371 -22.99 -26.78 6.23
C ASP A 371 -23.27 -27.50 7.56
N LYS A 372 -22.41 -27.32 8.57
CA LYS A 372 -22.63 -27.87 9.91
C LYS A 372 -23.92 -27.36 10.58
N ASN A 373 -24.28 -26.11 10.30
CA ASN A 373 -25.47 -25.47 10.85
C ASN A 373 -26.68 -25.60 9.93
N ASP A 374 -26.56 -26.24 8.77
CA ASP A 374 -27.66 -26.43 7.83
C ASP A 374 -28.58 -27.55 8.34
N PRO A 375 -29.86 -27.24 8.67
CA PRO A 375 -30.81 -28.25 9.15
C PRO A 375 -31.18 -29.30 8.10
N PHE A 376 -30.77 -29.10 6.84
CA PHE A 376 -30.98 -30.03 5.73
C PHE A 376 -29.72 -30.82 5.35
N SER A 377 -28.59 -30.59 6.01
CA SER A 377 -27.36 -31.34 5.74
C SER A 377 -27.40 -32.68 6.47
N ASP A 378 -27.09 -33.75 5.74
CA ASP A 378 -26.90 -35.09 6.29
C ASP A 378 -25.46 -35.30 6.83
N ASN A 379 -24.60 -34.27 6.76
CA ASN A 379 -23.20 -34.36 7.17
C ASN A 379 -23.03 -34.20 8.69
N ASP A 380 -22.59 -35.25 9.38
CA ASP A 380 -22.20 -35.19 10.80
C ASP A 380 -20.77 -34.64 10.95
N LEU A 381 -20.62 -33.31 10.81
CA LEU A 381 -19.34 -32.61 10.83
C LEU A 381 -18.81 -32.45 12.27
N VAL A 382 -18.26 -33.55 12.81
CA VAL A 382 -17.57 -33.56 14.11
C VAL A 382 -16.16 -34.11 13.92
N GLY A 383 -15.17 -33.22 13.91
CA GLY A 383 -13.77 -33.60 13.74
C GLY A 383 -12.79 -32.54 14.24
N ASP A 384 -11.54 -32.94 14.47
CA ASP A 384 -10.42 -32.05 14.79
C ASP A 384 -9.71 -31.51 13.55
N LYS A 385 -10.29 -31.67 12.36
CA LYS A 385 -9.73 -31.29 11.07
C LYS A 385 -10.78 -30.66 10.16
N LEU A 386 -10.34 -29.74 9.31
CA LEU A 386 -11.12 -29.17 8.21
C LEU A 386 -11.23 -30.19 7.08
N GLU A 387 -12.41 -30.33 6.48
CA GLU A 387 -12.51 -31.18 5.30
C GLU A 387 -12.07 -30.44 4.04
N VAL A 388 -11.22 -31.10 3.25
CA VAL A 388 -10.72 -30.60 1.96
C VAL A 388 -11.86 -30.22 1.00
N GLU A 389 -13.05 -30.83 1.12
CA GLU A 389 -14.18 -30.52 0.25
C GLU A 389 -14.64 -29.06 0.39
N TYR A 390 -14.54 -28.47 1.58
CA TYR A 390 -14.92 -27.07 1.80
C TYR A 390 -13.96 -26.07 1.15
N ILE A 391 -12.76 -26.50 0.76
CA ILE A 391 -11.91 -25.68 -0.12
C ILE A 391 -12.61 -25.50 -1.47
N TYR A 392 -13.14 -26.58 -2.05
CA TYR A 392 -13.87 -26.52 -3.32
C TYR A 392 -15.16 -25.72 -3.21
N GLN A 393 -15.90 -25.88 -2.11
CA GLN A 393 -17.14 -25.12 -1.85
C GLN A 393 -16.88 -23.62 -1.63
N ALA A 394 -15.71 -23.26 -1.08
CA ALA A 394 -15.30 -21.87 -0.91
C ALA A 394 -14.92 -21.18 -2.23
N GLU A 395 -14.50 -21.94 -3.27
CA GLU A 395 -13.96 -21.37 -4.50
C GLU A 395 -14.88 -20.37 -5.20
N PRO A 396 -16.19 -20.61 -5.40
CA PRO A 396 -17.05 -19.64 -6.09
C PRO A 396 -17.07 -18.29 -5.39
N SER A 397 -17.26 -18.27 -4.06
CA SER A 397 -17.31 -17.04 -3.29
C SER A 397 -15.95 -16.35 -3.17
N TYR A 398 -14.85 -17.11 -3.18
CA TYR A 398 -13.49 -16.57 -3.20
C TYR A 398 -13.14 -15.99 -4.57
N SER A 399 -13.52 -16.70 -5.65
CA SER A 399 -13.25 -16.30 -7.02
C SER A 399 -13.95 -14.97 -7.35
N GLU A 400 -15.19 -14.80 -6.89
CA GLU A 400 -15.91 -13.52 -6.99
C GLU A 400 -15.17 -12.40 -6.25
N TRP A 401 -14.76 -12.64 -5.00
CA TRP A 401 -13.97 -11.68 -4.23
C TRP A 401 -12.65 -11.33 -4.93
N LEU A 402 -11.93 -12.30 -5.49
CA LEU A 402 -10.67 -12.07 -6.18
C LEU A 402 -10.86 -11.23 -7.46
N LYS A 403 -11.93 -11.47 -8.22
CA LYS A 403 -12.29 -10.64 -9.38
C LYS A 403 -12.53 -9.19 -8.96
N GLN A 404 -13.25 -8.97 -7.86
CA GLN A 404 -13.49 -7.63 -7.31
C GLN A 404 -12.17 -6.97 -6.89
N GLU A 405 -11.28 -7.67 -6.19
CA GLU A 405 -9.98 -7.14 -5.80
C GLU A 405 -9.10 -6.73 -7.00
N ILE A 406 -9.08 -7.51 -8.08
CA ILE A 406 -8.35 -7.17 -9.30
C ILE A 406 -8.95 -5.93 -9.96
N ASN A 407 -10.29 -5.85 -10.05
CA ASN A 407 -10.96 -4.67 -10.59
C ASN A 407 -10.67 -3.43 -9.74
N ASP A 408 -10.75 -3.53 -8.41
CA ASP A 408 -10.48 -2.41 -7.51
C ASP A 408 -9.00 -2.01 -7.49
N GLU A 409 -8.10 -2.90 -7.91
CA GLU A 409 -6.67 -2.58 -8.06
C GLU A 409 -6.42 -1.82 -9.37
N TRP A 410 -7.04 -2.23 -10.49
CA TRP A 410 -6.64 -1.79 -11.83
C TRP A 410 -7.64 -0.92 -12.58
N ALA A 411 -8.93 -0.91 -12.24
CA ALA A 411 -9.96 -0.28 -13.08
C ALA A 411 -9.76 1.23 -13.30
N VAL A 412 -9.11 1.93 -12.37
CA VAL A 412 -8.78 3.36 -12.51
C VAL A 412 -7.67 3.59 -13.54
N GLN A 413 -6.60 2.80 -13.47
CA GLN A 413 -5.43 2.96 -14.36
C GLN A 413 -5.62 2.27 -15.72
N ARG A 414 -6.37 1.16 -15.74
CA ARG A 414 -6.60 0.28 -16.90
C ARG A 414 -8.06 -0.17 -16.92
N PRO A 415 -9.01 0.71 -17.27
CA PRO A 415 -10.44 0.39 -17.31
C PRO A 415 -10.78 -0.80 -18.22
N GLU A 416 -9.91 -1.10 -19.21
CA GLU A 416 -10.05 -2.21 -20.14
C GLU A 416 -10.12 -3.57 -19.43
N ILE A 417 -9.62 -3.69 -18.18
CA ILE A 417 -9.68 -4.92 -17.39
C ILE A 417 -11.08 -5.53 -17.33
N LYS A 418 -12.13 -4.69 -17.28
CA LYS A 418 -13.53 -5.15 -17.26
C LYS A 418 -13.94 -5.79 -18.58
N ILE A 419 -13.52 -5.20 -19.70
CA ILE A 419 -13.80 -5.71 -21.06
C ILE A 419 -12.99 -7.00 -21.29
N LEU A 420 -11.72 -7.03 -20.88
CA LEU A 420 -10.86 -8.22 -20.98
C LEU A 420 -11.44 -9.41 -20.21
N MET A 421 -11.88 -9.20 -18.97
CA MET A 421 -12.54 -10.27 -18.19
C MET A 421 -13.85 -10.72 -18.84
N SER A 422 -14.63 -9.81 -19.43
CA SER A 422 -15.88 -10.14 -20.13
C SER A 422 -15.62 -10.96 -21.38
N ALA A 423 -14.59 -10.63 -22.15
CA ALA A 423 -14.18 -11.40 -23.33
C ALA A 423 -13.74 -12.83 -22.96
N ILE A 424 -12.95 -12.97 -21.88
CA ILE A 424 -12.53 -14.28 -21.38
C ILE A 424 -13.74 -15.10 -20.89
N GLN A 425 -14.69 -14.45 -20.20
CA GLN A 425 -15.92 -15.09 -19.76
C GLN A 425 -16.76 -15.59 -20.95
N ASN A 426 -16.89 -14.80 -22.01
CA ASN A 426 -17.59 -15.20 -23.23
C ASN A 426 -16.92 -16.41 -23.90
N HIS A 427 -15.58 -16.46 -23.92
CA HIS A 427 -14.82 -17.60 -24.44
C HIS A 427 -15.12 -18.92 -23.71
N SER A 428 -15.47 -18.87 -22.42
CA SER A 428 -15.92 -20.03 -21.63
C SER A 428 -14.90 -21.18 -21.45
N SER A 429 -13.61 -20.97 -21.76
CA SER A 429 -12.52 -21.94 -21.56
C SER A 429 -11.37 -21.33 -20.77
N THR A 430 -10.71 -22.12 -19.92
CA THR A 430 -9.57 -21.68 -19.10
C THR A 430 -8.31 -21.40 -19.93
N ILE A 431 -8.21 -22.01 -21.11
CA ILE A 431 -7.10 -21.84 -22.05
C ILE A 431 -7.66 -21.24 -23.33
N PHE A 432 -6.94 -20.27 -23.90
CA PHE A 432 -7.29 -19.59 -25.13
C PHE A 432 -6.05 -19.13 -25.89
N THR A 433 -6.22 -18.91 -27.18
CA THR A 433 -5.22 -18.33 -28.08
C THR A 433 -5.45 -16.82 -28.22
N LYS A 434 -4.42 -16.11 -28.69
CA LYS A 434 -4.52 -14.68 -29.01
C LYS A 434 -5.67 -14.37 -29.97
N ASN A 435 -5.86 -15.18 -31.01
CA ASN A 435 -6.90 -14.96 -32.03
C ASN A 435 -8.31 -15.14 -31.47
N GLU A 436 -8.52 -16.13 -30.60
CA GLU A 436 -9.81 -16.35 -29.93
C GLU A 436 -10.16 -15.17 -29.02
N LEU A 437 -9.18 -14.66 -28.26
CA LEU A 437 -9.39 -13.48 -27.43
C LEU A 437 -9.76 -12.24 -28.26
N VAL A 438 -9.07 -12.00 -29.38
CA VAL A 438 -9.41 -10.90 -30.30
C VAL A 438 -10.84 -11.06 -30.81
N ALA A 439 -11.23 -12.27 -31.21
CA ALA A 439 -12.58 -12.53 -31.70
C ALA A 439 -13.67 -12.24 -30.65
N GLU A 440 -13.43 -12.59 -29.38
CA GLU A 440 -14.37 -12.25 -28.30
C GLU A 440 -14.39 -10.76 -27.97
N LEU A 441 -13.24 -10.08 -28.00
CA LEU A 441 -13.16 -8.63 -27.79
C LEU A 441 -13.88 -7.84 -28.88
N GLN A 442 -13.75 -8.26 -30.14
CA GLN A 442 -14.41 -7.63 -31.28
C GLN A 442 -15.94 -7.70 -31.22
N LYS A 443 -16.50 -8.67 -30.48
CA LYS A 443 -17.96 -8.73 -30.22
C LYS A 443 -18.42 -7.67 -29.22
N ILE A 444 -17.52 -7.19 -28.35
CA ILE A 444 -17.80 -6.18 -27.33
C ILE A 444 -17.49 -4.78 -27.88
N ASP A 445 -16.33 -4.63 -28.53
CA ASP A 445 -15.85 -3.39 -29.14
C ASP A 445 -15.09 -3.71 -30.43
N ALA A 446 -15.64 -3.26 -31.55
CA ALA A 446 -15.10 -3.53 -32.89
C ALA A 446 -13.75 -2.86 -33.19
N THR A 447 -13.29 -1.95 -32.32
CA THR A 447 -11.99 -1.26 -32.51
C THR A 447 -10.78 -2.14 -32.18
N TYR A 448 -10.97 -3.24 -31.44
CA TYR A 448 -9.87 -4.15 -31.11
C TYR A 448 -9.29 -4.85 -32.35
N ASN A 449 -7.98 -4.76 -32.50
CA ASN A 449 -7.21 -5.40 -33.57
C ASN A 449 -5.98 -6.15 -33.02
N THR A 450 -5.27 -6.84 -33.91
CA THR A 450 -4.10 -7.66 -33.56
C THR A 450 -2.89 -6.86 -33.04
N GLU A 451 -2.83 -5.54 -33.30
CA GLU A 451 -1.78 -4.67 -32.78
C GLU A 451 -2.07 -4.25 -31.33
N LEU A 452 -3.30 -3.82 -31.05
CA LEU A 452 -3.78 -3.43 -29.72
C LEU A 452 -3.75 -4.59 -28.71
N ILE A 453 -3.99 -5.83 -29.16
CA ILE A 453 -4.13 -6.97 -28.25
C ILE A 453 -2.80 -7.37 -27.55
N ASN A 454 -1.65 -7.12 -28.17
CA ASN A 454 -0.36 -7.47 -27.58
C ASN A 454 -0.11 -6.74 -26.26
N GLU A 455 -0.45 -5.46 -26.21
CA GLU A 455 -0.34 -4.65 -25.00
C GLU A 455 -1.31 -5.16 -23.91
N GLN A 456 -2.53 -5.56 -24.30
CA GLN A 456 -3.50 -6.10 -23.35
C GLN A 456 -3.09 -7.47 -22.81
N ILE A 457 -2.57 -8.37 -23.65
CA ILE A 457 -2.05 -9.68 -23.20
C ILE A 457 -0.86 -9.48 -22.26
N ARG A 458 0.07 -8.58 -22.60
CA ARG A 458 1.19 -8.24 -21.74
C ARG A 458 0.71 -7.71 -20.38
N PHE A 459 -0.23 -6.78 -20.39
CA PHE A 459 -0.86 -6.26 -19.17
C PHE A 459 -1.52 -7.37 -18.34
N MET A 460 -2.34 -8.23 -18.96
CA MET A 460 -2.97 -9.37 -18.27
C MET A 460 -1.93 -10.31 -17.66
N PHE A 461 -0.78 -10.52 -18.30
CA PHE A 461 0.31 -11.29 -17.73
C PHE A 461 0.97 -10.57 -16.54
N ASP A 462 1.27 -9.27 -16.68
CA ASP A 462 1.94 -8.47 -15.64
C ASP A 462 1.12 -8.43 -14.34
N ILE A 463 -0.21 -8.41 -14.43
CA ILE A 463 -1.10 -8.47 -13.26
C ILE A 463 -1.41 -9.90 -12.79
N SER A 464 -0.88 -10.92 -13.47
CA SER A 464 -1.14 -12.36 -13.24
C SER A 464 -2.59 -12.80 -13.49
N LEU A 465 -3.33 -12.06 -14.33
CA LEU A 465 -4.63 -12.52 -14.81
C LEU A 465 -4.45 -13.78 -15.67
N ILE A 466 -3.40 -13.80 -16.50
CA ILE A 466 -3.06 -14.93 -17.36
C ILE A 466 -1.62 -15.40 -17.13
N GLY A 467 -1.34 -16.62 -17.55
CA GLY A 467 -0.01 -17.20 -17.60
C GLY A 467 0.24 -17.92 -18.93
N PHE A 468 1.51 -18.23 -19.20
CA PHE A 468 1.93 -18.95 -20.40
C PHE A 468 2.99 -20.01 -20.09
N LYS A 469 3.26 -20.90 -21.04
CA LYS A 469 4.33 -21.91 -20.95
C LYS A 469 5.58 -21.41 -21.68
N VAL A 470 6.75 -21.82 -21.19
CA VAL A 470 8.04 -21.47 -21.81
C VAL A 470 8.66 -22.71 -22.43
N GLY A 471 8.92 -22.68 -23.74
CA GLY A 471 9.49 -23.81 -24.47
C GLY A 471 8.62 -25.07 -24.34
N GLN A 472 9.23 -26.19 -23.97
CA GLN A 472 8.54 -27.48 -23.80
C GLN A 472 8.00 -27.70 -22.37
N SER A 473 8.01 -26.67 -21.52
CA SER A 473 7.51 -26.77 -20.14
C SER A 473 6.00 -27.03 -20.10
N THR A 474 5.57 -27.95 -19.25
CA THR A 474 4.15 -28.17 -18.93
C THR A 474 3.63 -27.21 -17.85
N ILE A 475 4.53 -26.44 -17.22
CA ILE A 475 4.22 -25.52 -16.13
C ILE A 475 3.76 -24.17 -16.70
N TRP A 476 2.56 -23.76 -16.32
CA TRP A 476 2.05 -22.40 -16.53
C TRP A 476 2.75 -21.42 -15.59
N ARG A 477 3.31 -20.36 -16.16
CA ARG A 477 4.00 -19.30 -15.43
C ARG A 477 3.12 -18.07 -15.36
N TYR A 478 2.86 -17.61 -14.14
CA TYR A 478 2.16 -16.36 -13.82
C TYR A 478 3.15 -15.42 -13.12
N LYS A 479 3.03 -14.11 -13.35
CA LYS A 479 3.96 -13.11 -12.80
C LYS A 479 4.04 -13.14 -11.27
N CYS A 480 2.93 -13.40 -10.57
CA CYS A 480 2.85 -13.50 -9.11
C CYS A 480 3.67 -14.66 -8.53
N PHE A 481 3.78 -15.78 -9.24
CA PHE A 481 4.59 -16.94 -8.84
C PHE A 481 6.03 -16.84 -9.33
N TYR A 482 6.26 -16.11 -10.42
CA TYR A 482 7.57 -15.94 -11.05
C TYR A 482 7.83 -14.45 -11.34
N PRO A 483 8.18 -13.63 -10.33
CA PRO A 483 8.30 -12.18 -10.50
C PRO A 483 9.35 -11.76 -11.53
N SER A 484 10.41 -12.54 -11.70
CA SER A 484 11.47 -12.30 -12.71
C SER A 484 11.08 -12.70 -14.13
N GLN A 485 9.94 -13.39 -14.34
CA GLN A 485 9.50 -13.79 -15.67
C GLN A 485 9.05 -12.55 -16.46
N GLY A 486 9.76 -12.26 -17.55
CA GLY A 486 9.31 -11.30 -18.56
C GLY A 486 8.23 -11.91 -19.45
N PHE A 487 7.40 -11.05 -20.07
CA PHE A 487 6.40 -11.48 -21.03
C PHE A 487 7.05 -12.11 -22.28
N ILE A 488 6.47 -13.21 -22.77
CA ILE A 488 6.84 -13.87 -24.02
C ILE A 488 5.53 -14.14 -24.76
N ASP A 489 5.51 -13.83 -26.05
CA ASP A 489 4.37 -14.18 -26.90
C ASP A 489 4.27 -15.71 -27.02
N SER A 490 3.11 -16.25 -26.66
CA SER A 490 2.82 -17.68 -26.56
C SER A 490 1.60 -18.02 -27.41
N ASP A 491 1.57 -19.25 -27.93
CA ASP A 491 0.43 -19.74 -28.72
C ASP A 491 -0.84 -19.85 -27.85
N GLU A 492 -0.66 -20.28 -26.60
CA GLU A 492 -1.73 -20.47 -25.63
C GLU A 492 -1.46 -19.68 -24.35
N TYR A 493 -2.52 -19.14 -23.80
CA TYR A 493 -2.56 -18.49 -22.49
C TYR A 493 -3.58 -19.19 -21.61
N LYS A 494 -3.30 -19.28 -20.31
CA LYS A 494 -4.22 -19.83 -19.31
C LYS A 494 -4.61 -18.76 -18.30
N ILE A 495 -5.90 -18.65 -18.01
CA ILE A 495 -6.42 -17.83 -16.92
C ILE A 495 -5.85 -18.28 -15.56
N HIS A 496 -5.73 -17.36 -14.61
CA HIS A 496 -5.37 -17.69 -13.24
C HIS A 496 -6.41 -18.60 -12.57
N ASP A 497 -5.96 -19.64 -11.85
CA ASP A 497 -6.84 -20.66 -11.28
C ASP A 497 -7.88 -20.07 -10.30
N GLY A 498 -7.52 -18.99 -9.61
CA GLY A 498 -8.43 -18.28 -8.70
C GLY A 498 -9.64 -17.62 -9.37
N LEU A 499 -9.66 -17.47 -10.69
CA LEU A 499 -10.74 -16.79 -11.43
C LEU A 499 -11.64 -17.74 -12.23
N ILE A 500 -11.33 -19.03 -12.22
CA ILE A 500 -12.04 -20.03 -13.04
C ILE A 500 -13.53 -20.07 -12.68
N ARG A 501 -13.87 -20.03 -11.39
CA ARG A 501 -15.27 -20.17 -10.94
C ARG A 501 -16.12 -18.95 -11.27
N VAL A 502 -15.64 -17.74 -10.96
CA VAL A 502 -16.40 -16.51 -11.22
C VAL A 502 -16.61 -16.24 -12.70
N LEU A 503 -15.63 -16.61 -13.54
CA LEU A 503 -15.73 -16.46 -14.99
C LEU A 503 -16.42 -17.67 -15.66
N ASN A 504 -16.89 -18.65 -14.89
CA ASN A 504 -17.58 -19.86 -15.37
C ASN A 504 -16.82 -20.61 -16.47
N LEU A 505 -15.50 -20.76 -16.30
CA LEU A 505 -14.62 -21.31 -17.32
C LEU A 505 -14.49 -22.83 -17.20
N LYS A 506 -14.43 -23.51 -18.35
CA LYS A 506 -14.23 -24.96 -18.44
C LYS A 506 -12.78 -25.29 -18.76
N GLU A 507 -12.22 -26.29 -18.08
CA GLU A 507 -10.93 -26.86 -18.49
C GLU A 507 -11.10 -27.57 -19.85
N PRO A 508 -10.21 -27.35 -20.83
CA PRO A 508 -10.26 -28.11 -22.07
C PRO A 508 -10.10 -29.59 -21.77
N ARG A 509 -10.82 -30.45 -22.49
CA ARG A 509 -10.58 -31.90 -22.43
C ARG A 509 -9.16 -32.16 -22.94
N ASP A 510 -8.37 -32.92 -22.19
CA ASP A 510 -7.03 -33.30 -22.59
C ASP A 510 -7.07 -33.99 -23.96
N LYS A 511 -6.23 -33.55 -24.90
CA LYS A 511 -6.12 -34.17 -26.24
C LYS A 511 -5.63 -35.62 -26.18
N SER A 512 -5.20 -36.12 -25.02
CA SER A 512 -4.83 -37.53 -24.81
C SER A 512 -6.02 -38.46 -24.57
N ASP A 513 -7.22 -37.92 -24.36
CA ASP A 513 -8.45 -38.70 -24.15
C ASP A 513 -9.36 -38.75 -25.41
N ALA A 514 -8.81 -38.40 -26.58
CA ALA A 514 -9.50 -38.42 -27.87
C ALA A 514 -8.90 -39.43 -28.85
#